data_AF-A0A1M6UBA3-F1
#
_entry.id   AF-A0A1M6UBA3-F1
#
_cell.length_a   1.000
_cell.length_b   1.000
_cell.length_c   1.000
_cell.angle_alpha   90.00
_cell.angle_beta   90.00
_cell.angle_gamma   90.00
#
_symmetry.space_group_name_H-M   'P 1'
#
loop_
_entity.id
_entity.type
_entity.pdbx_description
1 polymer ?
#
loop_
_entity_poly.entity_id
_entity_poly.type
_entity_poly.pdbx_seq_one_letter_code
_entity_poly.pdbx_strand_id
1 'polypeptide(L)'
;MIRDFEDRLINARKDNNYTQDELAQRLGVTPQAVSRWERGMGYPDIELMVSLCQILNCSLDYMLKGENKVEFSERDGLKPSRELLDSIISEPFLLEIGTGLISAAREESGKGFPEIAEIRKRAAASLGLLLPQIRIRDNEDMDKLSYHFLSYDNKLYENTFTAEEEISFLQIYKDLEQVCIRHYGKIINKQLTKRLADNLEEKYPEVIKGVIPEKISLIQFQNILIQIYEKKGTIHNFIKIVELLDEKAGSIRDTKVLAQDILKEI
;
A
#
# COMPACT_ATOMS: atom_id res chain seq x y z
N MET A 1 -16.14 -24.68 53.93
CA MET A 1 -15.29 -25.48 53.03
C MET A 1 -15.14 -24.65 51.78
N ILE A 2 -13.91 -24.25 51.46
CA ILE A 2 -13.59 -23.19 50.50
C ILE A 2 -13.94 -23.70 49.08
N ARG A 3 -14.96 -23.10 48.43
CA ARG A 3 -15.46 -23.43 47.07
C ARG A 3 -14.86 -22.48 46.03
N ASP A 4 -13.54 -22.43 46.02
CA ASP A 4 -12.83 -21.37 45.31
C ASP A 4 -12.91 -21.53 43.79
N PHE A 5 -12.83 -22.76 43.27
CA PHE A 5 -12.90 -23.02 41.83
C PHE A 5 -14.32 -22.89 41.28
N GLU A 6 -15.29 -23.47 41.98
CA GLU A 6 -16.68 -23.54 41.52
C GLU A 6 -17.27 -22.14 41.37
N ASP A 7 -17.02 -21.28 42.35
CA ASP A 7 -17.50 -19.90 42.35
C ASP A 7 -16.82 -19.08 41.23
N ARG A 8 -15.53 -19.30 40.97
CA ARG A 8 -14.82 -18.64 39.85
C ARG A 8 -15.31 -19.11 38.49
N LEU A 9 -15.59 -20.40 38.33
CA LEU A 9 -16.17 -20.94 37.11
C LEU A 9 -17.57 -20.34 36.85
N ILE A 10 -18.41 -20.27 37.87
CA ILE A 10 -19.74 -19.65 37.77
C ILE A 10 -19.63 -18.18 37.38
N ASN A 11 -18.73 -17.44 38.01
CA ASN A 11 -18.53 -16.01 37.76
C ASN A 11 -17.97 -15.77 36.35
N ALA A 12 -16.91 -16.49 35.96
CA ALA A 12 -16.32 -16.35 34.63
C ALA A 12 -17.32 -16.73 33.51
N ARG A 13 -18.16 -17.75 33.73
CA ARG A 13 -19.24 -18.09 32.78
C ARG A 13 -20.27 -16.96 32.65
N LYS A 14 -20.70 -16.39 33.78
CA LYS A 14 -21.68 -15.28 33.80
C LYS A 14 -21.11 -14.00 33.20
N ASP A 15 -19.84 -13.68 33.46
CA ASP A 15 -19.16 -12.52 32.86
C ASP A 15 -19.13 -12.60 31.32
N ASN A 16 -19.03 -13.82 30.78
CA ASN A 16 -19.09 -14.07 29.34
C ASN A 16 -20.53 -14.28 28.81
N ASN A 17 -21.55 -14.05 29.64
CA ASN A 17 -22.98 -14.18 29.32
C ASN A 17 -23.40 -15.58 28.81
N TYR A 18 -22.78 -16.65 29.28
CA TYR A 18 -23.14 -18.02 28.89
C TYR A 18 -24.07 -18.70 29.90
N THR A 19 -25.05 -19.45 29.40
CA THR A 19 -25.77 -20.47 30.17
C THR A 19 -24.91 -21.74 30.36
N GLN A 20 -25.29 -22.62 31.29
CA GLN A 20 -24.58 -23.92 31.46
C GLN A 20 -24.66 -24.76 30.17
N ASP A 21 -25.80 -24.70 29.48
CA ASP A 21 -26.01 -25.42 28.22
C ASP A 21 -25.10 -24.87 27.10
N GLU A 22 -25.00 -23.55 26.96
CA GLU A 22 -24.14 -22.91 25.95
C GLU A 22 -22.66 -23.16 26.22
N LEU A 23 -22.23 -23.09 27.48
CA LEU A 23 -20.83 -23.41 27.84
C LEU A 23 -20.51 -24.88 27.54
N ALA A 24 -21.44 -25.79 27.83
CA ALA A 24 -21.28 -27.21 27.55
C ALA A 24 -21.17 -27.50 26.05
N GLN A 25 -22.03 -26.86 25.24
CA GLN A 25 -21.95 -26.96 23.78
C GLN A 25 -20.60 -26.47 23.24
N ARG A 26 -20.09 -25.33 23.73
CA ARG A 26 -18.79 -24.78 23.32
C ARG A 26 -17.61 -25.66 23.71
N LEU A 27 -17.73 -26.40 24.81
CA LEU A 27 -16.71 -27.35 25.29
C LEU A 27 -16.84 -28.74 24.69
N GLY A 28 -17.89 -29.02 23.92
CA GLY A 28 -18.17 -30.37 23.42
C GLY A 28 -18.54 -31.38 24.52
N VAL A 29 -19.09 -30.90 25.65
CA VAL A 29 -19.50 -31.73 26.79
C VAL A 29 -21.01 -31.64 27.03
N THR A 30 -21.54 -32.46 27.93
CA THR A 30 -22.95 -32.39 28.31
C THR A 30 -23.20 -31.30 29.36
N PRO A 31 -24.38 -30.64 29.38
CA PRO A 31 -24.69 -29.64 30.40
C PRO A 31 -24.61 -30.16 31.83
N GLN A 32 -24.89 -31.46 32.02
CA GLN A 32 -24.74 -32.13 33.31
C GLN A 32 -23.28 -32.13 33.79
N ALA A 33 -22.30 -32.17 32.89
CA ALA A 33 -20.88 -32.08 33.25
C ALA A 33 -20.53 -30.71 33.82
N VAL A 34 -20.91 -29.62 33.13
CA VAL A 34 -20.72 -28.24 33.62
C VAL A 34 -21.44 -28.02 34.96
N SER A 35 -22.70 -28.48 35.07
CA SER A 35 -23.47 -28.42 36.32
C SER A 35 -22.83 -29.20 37.47
N ARG A 36 -22.12 -30.28 37.19
CA ARG A 36 -21.37 -31.04 38.21
C ARG A 36 -20.16 -30.26 38.68
N TRP A 37 -19.39 -29.65 37.77
CA TRP A 37 -18.23 -28.83 38.12
C TRP A 37 -18.63 -27.61 38.96
N GLU A 38 -19.67 -26.88 38.56
CA GLU A 38 -20.16 -25.71 39.32
C GLU A 38 -20.74 -26.05 40.70
N ARG A 39 -21.07 -27.32 40.96
CA ARG A 39 -21.51 -27.80 42.27
C ARG A 39 -20.40 -28.44 43.10
N GLY A 40 -19.16 -28.46 42.59
CA GLY A 40 -18.01 -29.09 43.23
C GLY A 40 -18.05 -30.62 43.20
N MET A 41 -18.83 -31.20 42.29
CA MET A 41 -18.99 -32.65 42.11
C MET A 41 -18.07 -33.20 41.01
N GLY A 42 -16.80 -32.81 41.08
CA GLY A 42 -15.71 -33.16 40.15
C GLY A 42 -15.12 -31.94 39.45
N TYR A 43 -14.02 -32.16 38.73
CA TYR A 43 -13.32 -31.15 37.94
C TYR A 43 -13.28 -31.57 36.47
N PRO A 44 -13.20 -30.63 35.51
CA PRO A 44 -12.81 -30.96 34.15
C PRO A 44 -11.39 -31.53 34.16
N ASP A 45 -11.10 -32.43 33.22
CA ASP A 45 -9.72 -32.90 33.02
C ASP A 45 -8.82 -31.77 32.51
N ILE A 46 -7.52 -32.02 32.40
CA ILE A 46 -6.53 -31.00 32.06
C ILE A 46 -6.80 -30.41 30.67
N GLU A 47 -7.22 -31.20 29.68
CA GLU A 47 -7.48 -30.74 28.32
C GLU A 47 -8.75 -29.86 28.26
N LEU A 48 -9.82 -30.29 28.94
CA LEU A 48 -11.04 -29.51 29.09
C LEU A 48 -10.82 -28.25 29.93
N MET A 49 -9.93 -28.30 30.92
CA MET A 49 -9.60 -27.15 31.76
C MET A 49 -8.91 -26.04 30.96
N VAL A 50 -7.99 -26.39 30.07
CA VAL A 50 -7.34 -25.43 29.15
C VAL A 50 -8.38 -24.82 28.21
N SER A 51 -9.22 -25.65 27.61
CA SER A 51 -10.29 -25.21 26.69
C SER A 51 -11.30 -24.30 27.39
N LEU A 52 -11.65 -24.63 28.63
CA LEU A 52 -12.51 -23.83 29.50
C LEU A 52 -11.94 -22.44 29.77
N CYS A 53 -10.65 -22.36 30.11
CA CYS A 53 -9.97 -21.09 30.36
C CYS A 53 -9.94 -20.19 29.12
N GLN A 54 -9.72 -20.78 27.94
CA GLN A 54 -9.75 -20.05 26.65
C GLN A 54 -11.15 -19.52 26.32
N ILE A 55 -12.19 -20.37 26.43
CA ILE A 55 -13.58 -19.98 26.14
C ILE A 55 -14.08 -18.91 27.11
N LEU A 56 -13.65 -18.96 28.37
CA LEU A 56 -14.05 -18.00 29.41
C LEU A 56 -13.12 -16.78 29.51
N ASN A 57 -12.14 -16.68 28.62
CA ASN A 57 -11.16 -15.60 28.55
C ASN A 57 -10.49 -15.29 29.91
N CYS A 58 -9.92 -16.31 30.54
CA CYS A 58 -9.23 -16.17 31.83
C CYS A 58 -8.06 -17.14 31.95
N SER A 59 -7.06 -16.79 32.75
CA SER A 59 -5.89 -17.66 32.95
C SER A 59 -6.22 -18.88 33.83
N LEU A 60 -5.45 -19.96 33.64
CA LEU A 60 -5.54 -21.14 34.49
C LEU A 60 -5.20 -20.82 35.95
N ASP A 61 -4.25 -19.90 36.19
CA ASP A 61 -3.90 -19.42 37.53
C ASP A 61 -5.06 -18.65 38.20
N TYR A 62 -5.82 -17.83 37.45
CA TYR A 62 -7.07 -17.26 37.97
C TYR A 62 -8.03 -18.37 38.37
N MET A 63 -8.26 -19.33 37.47
CA MET A 63 -9.26 -20.38 37.68
C MET A 63 -8.93 -21.27 38.88
N LEU A 64 -7.66 -21.63 39.07
CA LEU A 64 -7.24 -22.57 40.12
C LEU A 64 -6.82 -21.88 41.43
N LYS A 65 -6.17 -20.71 41.37
CA LYS A 65 -5.55 -20.05 42.53
C LYS A 65 -6.23 -18.74 42.94
N GLY A 66 -7.13 -18.19 42.12
CA GLY A 66 -7.84 -16.94 42.42
C GLY A 66 -6.97 -15.68 42.33
N GLU A 67 -5.87 -15.73 41.58
CA GLU A 67 -5.06 -14.55 41.24
C GLU A 67 -5.84 -13.61 40.29
N ASN A 68 -5.40 -12.37 40.06
CA ASN A 68 -6.13 -11.40 39.23
C ASN A 68 -6.49 -11.99 37.86
N LYS A 69 -7.75 -11.81 37.43
CA LYS A 69 -8.26 -12.24 36.11
C LYS A 69 -7.41 -11.57 35.02
N VAL A 70 -6.54 -12.34 34.38
CA VAL A 70 -5.80 -11.89 33.20
C VAL A 70 -6.77 -12.03 32.02
N GLU A 71 -7.33 -10.91 31.56
CA GLU A 71 -8.07 -10.86 30.31
C GLU A 71 -7.10 -11.12 29.15
N PHE A 72 -7.37 -12.12 28.30
CA PHE A 72 -6.66 -12.23 27.04
C PHE A 72 -7.38 -11.33 26.02
N SER A 73 -6.79 -10.17 25.76
CA SER A 73 -6.97 -9.45 24.49
C SER A 73 -5.84 -9.85 23.55
N GLU A 74 -6.01 -9.65 22.22
CA GLU A 74 -4.82 -9.40 21.40
C GLU A 74 -4.01 -8.34 22.12
N ARG A 75 -2.74 -8.62 22.44
CA ARG A 75 -1.90 -7.71 23.24
C ARG A 75 -2.10 -6.29 22.72
N ASP A 76 -2.72 -5.45 23.53
CA ASP A 76 -3.12 -4.08 23.20
C ASP A 76 -1.89 -3.14 23.22
N GLY A 77 -0.84 -3.59 22.54
CA GLY A 77 0.51 -3.03 22.50
C GLY A 77 1.24 -3.36 21.20
N LEU A 78 0.56 -3.94 20.21
CA LEU A 78 1.07 -3.95 18.84
C LEU A 78 0.96 -2.51 18.31
N LYS A 79 2.03 -1.72 18.48
CA LYS A 79 2.37 -0.78 17.41
C LYS A 79 2.36 -1.63 16.13
N PRO A 80 1.56 -1.28 15.10
CA PRO A 80 1.52 -2.06 13.88
C PRO A 80 2.95 -2.37 13.48
N SER A 81 3.26 -3.67 13.29
CA SER A 81 4.61 -4.04 12.86
C SER A 81 4.92 -3.23 11.60
N ARG A 82 6.20 -2.85 11.42
CA ARG A 82 6.60 -2.11 10.21
C ARG A 82 6.13 -2.81 8.95
N GLU A 83 6.14 -4.15 8.95
CA GLU A 83 5.61 -4.99 7.88
C GLU A 83 4.12 -4.72 7.57
N LEU A 84 3.27 -4.57 8.58
CA LEU A 84 1.86 -4.22 8.37
C LEU A 84 1.71 -2.79 7.82
N LEU A 85 2.50 -1.84 8.32
CA LEU A 85 2.49 -0.47 7.81
C LEU A 85 3.00 -0.38 6.36
N ASP A 86 4.02 -1.16 6.03
CA ASP A 86 4.57 -1.24 4.67
C ASP A 86 3.58 -1.90 3.71
N SER A 87 2.72 -2.81 4.19
CA SER A 87 1.67 -3.42 3.38
C SER A 87 0.51 -2.47 3.03
N ILE A 88 0.33 -1.39 3.80
CA ILE A 88 -0.69 -0.36 3.54
C ILE A 88 -0.21 0.61 2.44
N ILE A 89 1.10 0.71 2.21
CA ILE A 89 1.68 1.68 1.28
C ILE A 89 1.82 1.03 -0.09
N SER A 90 0.99 1.46 -1.03
CA SER A 90 1.14 1.11 -2.44
C SER A 90 2.22 1.97 -3.08
N GLU A 91 3.11 1.34 -3.83
CA GLU A 91 4.21 2.03 -4.48
C GLU A 91 3.71 2.89 -5.65
N PRO A 92 4.17 4.14 -5.80
CA PRO A 92 3.65 5.02 -6.84
C PRO A 92 3.87 4.50 -8.27
N PHE A 93 4.90 3.68 -8.48
CA PHE A 93 5.10 2.96 -9.73
C PHE A 93 5.87 1.65 -9.50
N LEU A 94 5.22 0.53 -9.80
CA LEU A 94 5.68 -0.82 -9.50
C LEU A 94 5.69 -1.69 -10.76
N LEU A 95 6.75 -2.46 -10.94
CA LEU A 95 6.84 -3.58 -11.86
C LEU A 95 6.75 -4.87 -11.05
N GLU A 96 5.63 -5.56 -11.16
CA GLU A 96 5.48 -6.92 -10.62
C GLU A 96 5.93 -7.94 -11.66
N ILE A 97 6.69 -8.94 -11.23
CA ILE A 97 7.19 -10.01 -12.11
C ILE A 97 6.82 -11.38 -11.56
N GLY A 98 6.45 -12.30 -12.44
CA GLY A 98 6.31 -13.70 -12.11
C GLY A 98 7.66 -14.35 -11.82
N THR A 99 7.64 -15.48 -11.11
CA THR A 99 8.86 -16.16 -10.62
C THR A 99 9.83 -16.57 -11.73
N GLY A 100 9.34 -16.81 -12.94
CA GLY A 100 10.15 -17.18 -14.11
C GLY A 100 10.99 -16.03 -14.67
N LEU A 101 10.68 -14.78 -14.31
CA LEU A 101 11.42 -13.59 -14.77
C LEU A 101 12.47 -13.12 -13.74
N ILE A 102 12.52 -13.71 -12.54
CA ILE A 102 13.43 -13.31 -11.45
C ILE A 102 14.90 -13.36 -11.89
N SER A 103 15.29 -14.41 -12.62
CA SER A 103 16.68 -14.56 -13.08
C SER A 103 17.09 -13.43 -14.02
N ALA A 104 16.24 -13.07 -14.98
CA ALA A 104 16.48 -11.96 -15.89
C ALA A 104 16.51 -10.61 -15.13
N ALA A 105 15.61 -10.43 -14.15
CA ALA A 105 15.61 -9.24 -13.30
C ALA A 105 16.89 -9.11 -12.45
N ARG A 106 17.42 -10.23 -11.92
CA ARG A 106 18.67 -10.25 -11.15
C ARG A 106 19.87 -9.90 -12.00
N GLU A 107 19.91 -10.40 -13.24
CA GLU A 107 20.98 -10.05 -14.19
C GLU A 107 21.01 -8.54 -14.46
N GLU A 108 19.87 -7.95 -14.77
CA GLU A 108 19.76 -6.50 -15.01
C GLU A 108 20.01 -5.66 -13.75
N SER A 109 19.60 -6.17 -12.58
CA SER A 109 19.92 -5.55 -11.29
C SER A 109 21.43 -5.48 -11.06
N GLY A 110 22.17 -6.54 -11.42
CA GLY A 110 23.64 -6.56 -11.36
C GLY A 110 24.31 -5.50 -12.24
N LYS A 111 23.63 -5.06 -13.32
CA LYS A 111 24.07 -3.98 -14.22
C LYS A 111 23.56 -2.60 -13.81
N GLY A 112 22.67 -2.52 -12.82
CA GLY A 112 22.03 -1.28 -12.37
C GLY A 112 20.91 -0.78 -13.29
N PHE A 113 20.31 -1.66 -14.11
CA PHE A 113 19.26 -1.33 -15.09
C PHE A 113 19.61 -0.16 -16.03
N PRO A 114 20.69 -0.26 -16.82
CA PRO A 114 21.20 0.85 -17.64
C PRO A 114 20.17 1.39 -18.64
N GLU A 115 19.36 0.52 -19.24
CA GLU A 115 18.28 0.90 -20.17
C GLU A 115 17.24 1.82 -19.53
N ILE A 116 16.95 1.69 -18.23
CA ILE A 116 16.03 2.60 -17.53
C ILE A 116 16.59 4.02 -17.52
N ALA A 117 17.91 4.18 -17.35
CA ALA A 117 18.54 5.49 -17.39
C ALA A 117 18.44 6.12 -18.78
N GLU A 118 18.62 5.31 -19.83
CA GLU A 118 18.48 5.78 -21.22
C GLU A 118 17.03 6.14 -21.58
N ILE A 119 16.05 5.35 -21.13
CA ILE A 119 14.62 5.68 -21.26
C ILE A 119 14.32 7.02 -20.60
N ARG A 120 14.82 7.26 -19.38
CA ARG A 120 14.66 8.55 -18.67
C ARG A 120 15.25 9.71 -19.44
N LYS A 121 16.46 9.56 -19.97
CA LYS A 121 17.12 10.61 -20.77
C LYS A 121 16.31 10.94 -22.01
N ARG A 122 15.85 9.92 -22.75
CA ARG A 122 15.00 10.12 -23.94
C ARG A 122 13.70 10.81 -23.58
N ALA A 123 12.94 10.31 -22.60
CA ALA A 123 11.65 10.88 -22.20
C ALA A 123 11.78 12.33 -21.71
N ALA A 124 12.85 12.66 -20.97
CA ALA A 124 13.12 14.02 -20.54
C ALA A 124 13.45 14.94 -21.73
N ALA A 125 14.31 14.48 -22.64
CA ALA A 125 14.76 15.28 -23.78
C ALA A 125 13.64 15.53 -24.80
N SER A 126 12.83 14.51 -25.14
CA SER A 126 11.82 14.62 -26.19
C SER A 126 10.45 15.09 -25.69
N LEU A 127 10.05 14.71 -24.47
CA LEU A 127 8.69 14.94 -23.95
C LEU A 127 8.67 15.86 -22.72
N GLY A 128 9.83 16.22 -22.16
CA GLY A 128 9.92 16.97 -20.91
C GLY A 128 9.49 16.17 -19.68
N LEU A 129 9.41 14.84 -19.78
CA LEU A 129 8.90 13.98 -18.70
C LEU A 129 10.01 13.52 -17.78
N LEU A 130 9.80 13.70 -16.48
CA LEU A 130 10.61 13.04 -15.46
C LEU A 130 9.91 11.74 -15.09
N LEU A 131 10.51 10.59 -15.39
CA LEU A 131 9.91 9.30 -15.02
C LEU A 131 10.03 9.03 -13.51
N PRO A 132 9.09 8.31 -12.89
CA PRO A 132 9.17 7.92 -11.47
C PRO A 132 10.30 6.91 -11.27
N GLN A 133 10.77 6.72 -10.04
CA GLN A 133 11.56 5.53 -9.71
C GLN A 133 10.68 4.29 -9.87
N ILE A 134 11.21 3.25 -10.51
CA ILE A 134 10.49 1.99 -10.70
C ILE A 134 10.96 1.06 -9.60
N ARG A 135 10.01 0.50 -8.85
CA ARG A 135 10.29 -0.62 -7.96
C ARG A 135 9.95 -1.91 -8.66
N ILE A 136 10.70 -2.96 -8.35
CA ILE A 136 10.50 -4.29 -8.93
C ILE A 136 10.24 -5.24 -7.76
N ARG A 137 9.17 -6.02 -7.86
CA ARG A 137 8.76 -6.99 -6.85
C ARG A 137 8.32 -8.28 -7.55
N ASP A 138 8.68 -9.42 -7.00
CA ASP A 138 8.13 -10.69 -7.43
C ASP A 138 6.73 -10.92 -6.86
N ASN A 139 5.90 -11.63 -7.61
CA ASN A 139 4.57 -12.01 -7.18
C ASN A 139 4.35 -13.50 -7.50
N GLU A 140 4.26 -14.32 -6.45
CA GLU A 140 4.08 -15.77 -6.56
C GLU A 140 2.67 -16.17 -7.02
N ASP A 141 1.68 -15.30 -6.85
CA ASP A 141 0.29 -15.53 -7.25
C ASP A 141 0.05 -15.26 -8.74
N MET A 142 1.05 -14.73 -9.46
CA MET A 142 1.00 -14.42 -10.89
C MET A 142 1.54 -15.57 -11.76
N ASP A 143 1.18 -15.55 -13.05
CA ASP A 143 1.80 -16.47 -14.01
C ASP A 143 3.32 -16.27 -14.06
N LYS A 144 4.06 -17.38 -14.11
CA LYS A 144 5.52 -17.39 -13.95
C LYS A 144 6.24 -16.50 -14.97
N LEU A 145 5.71 -16.38 -16.18
CA LEU A 145 6.31 -15.61 -17.27
C LEU A 145 5.56 -14.29 -17.52
N SER A 146 4.70 -13.87 -16.59
CA SER A 146 3.98 -12.61 -16.66
C SER A 146 4.67 -11.48 -15.91
N TYR A 147 4.37 -10.25 -16.30
CA TYR A 147 4.72 -9.05 -15.55
C TYR A 147 3.65 -7.98 -15.72
N HIS A 148 3.49 -7.17 -14.67
CA HIS A 148 2.51 -6.09 -14.61
C HIS A 148 3.19 -4.77 -14.26
N PHE A 149 2.75 -3.67 -14.88
CA PHE A 149 3.06 -2.33 -14.40
C PHE A 149 1.86 -1.76 -13.65
N LEU A 150 2.10 -1.28 -12.44
CA LEU A 150 1.08 -0.68 -11.58
C LEU A 150 1.46 0.75 -11.19
N SER A 151 0.45 1.61 -11.06
CA SER A 151 0.56 2.89 -10.36
C SER A 151 -0.31 2.80 -9.10
N TYR A 152 0.33 2.79 -7.94
CA TYR A 152 -0.29 2.34 -6.69
C TYR A 152 -0.89 0.94 -6.92
N ASP A 153 -2.15 0.71 -6.59
CA ASP A 153 -2.83 -0.58 -6.83
C ASP A 153 -3.47 -0.70 -8.22
N ASN A 154 -3.33 0.32 -9.07
CA ASN A 154 -3.96 0.32 -10.39
C ASN A 154 -3.02 -0.32 -11.41
N LYS A 155 -3.37 -1.53 -11.86
CA LYS A 155 -2.71 -2.17 -13.00
C LYS A 155 -2.91 -1.35 -14.27
N LEU A 156 -1.81 -0.83 -14.79
CA LEU A 156 -1.76 -0.02 -16.02
C LEU A 156 -1.52 -0.88 -17.25
N TYR A 157 -0.78 -1.96 -17.10
CA TYR A 157 -0.39 -2.86 -18.19
C TYR A 157 -0.08 -4.25 -17.67
N GLU A 158 -0.31 -5.25 -18.50
CA GLU A 158 0.09 -6.63 -18.28
C GLU A 158 0.57 -7.26 -19.58
N ASN A 159 1.53 -8.17 -19.46
CA ASN A 159 1.99 -9.00 -20.56
C ASN A 159 2.57 -10.31 -20.02
N THR A 160 2.55 -11.34 -20.84
CA THR A 160 3.07 -12.67 -20.52
C THR A 160 3.90 -13.17 -21.68
N PHE A 161 5.15 -13.55 -21.40
CA PHE A 161 6.00 -14.14 -22.42
C PHE A 161 5.43 -15.50 -22.85
N THR A 162 5.49 -15.76 -24.15
CA THR A 162 5.17 -17.10 -24.67
C THR A 162 6.33 -18.06 -24.44
N ALA A 163 6.06 -19.37 -24.38
CA ALA A 163 7.08 -20.38 -24.09
C ALA A 163 8.22 -20.47 -25.13
N GLU A 164 8.02 -19.91 -26.33
CA GLU A 164 8.99 -19.89 -27.43
C GLU A 164 9.84 -18.61 -27.44
N GLU A 165 9.46 -17.60 -26.66
CA GLU A 165 10.19 -16.33 -26.59
C GLU A 165 11.45 -16.45 -25.73
N GLU A 166 12.51 -15.78 -26.18
CA GLU A 166 13.70 -15.59 -25.36
C GLU A 166 13.34 -14.65 -24.19
N ILE A 167 13.37 -15.21 -22.98
CA ILE A 167 13.10 -14.45 -21.75
C ILE A 167 14.23 -13.46 -21.53
N SER A 168 13.97 -12.19 -21.86
CA SER A 168 14.90 -11.09 -21.66
C SER A 168 14.16 -9.84 -21.17
N PHE A 169 14.88 -8.98 -20.45
CA PHE A 169 14.33 -7.72 -19.96
C PHE A 169 14.10 -6.68 -21.08
N LEU A 170 14.57 -6.95 -22.30
CA LEU A 170 14.46 -6.03 -23.43
C LEU A 170 13.01 -5.68 -23.76
N GLN A 171 12.11 -6.67 -23.78
CA GLN A 171 10.70 -6.42 -24.04
C GLN A 171 10.06 -5.62 -22.89
N ILE A 172 10.39 -5.97 -21.64
CA ILE A 172 9.94 -5.26 -20.44
C ILE A 172 10.37 -3.78 -20.49
N TYR A 173 11.58 -3.47 -20.98
CA TYR A 173 12.03 -2.08 -21.15
C TYR A 173 11.24 -1.31 -22.21
N LYS A 174 10.91 -1.95 -23.33
CA LYS A 174 10.07 -1.32 -24.36
C LYS A 174 8.68 -1.01 -23.81
N ASP A 175 8.09 -1.97 -23.11
CA ASP A 175 6.75 -1.81 -22.55
C ASP A 175 6.76 -0.81 -21.39
N LEU A 176 7.82 -0.78 -20.57
CA LEU A 176 8.05 0.25 -19.55
C LEU A 176 8.00 1.67 -20.14
N GLU A 177 8.76 1.91 -21.22
CA GLU A 177 8.82 3.22 -21.88
C GLU A 177 7.42 3.61 -22.40
N GLN A 178 6.73 2.69 -23.08
CA GLN A 178 5.38 2.93 -23.59
C GLN A 178 4.37 3.21 -22.48
N VAL A 179 4.40 2.43 -21.39
CA VAL A 179 3.49 2.59 -20.25
C VAL A 179 3.73 3.94 -19.56
N CYS A 180 4.99 4.30 -19.33
CA CYS A 180 5.36 5.58 -18.74
C CYS A 180 4.84 6.76 -19.56
N ILE A 181 4.95 6.69 -20.89
CA ILE A 181 4.48 7.75 -21.79
C ILE A 181 2.96 7.75 -21.85
N ARG A 182 2.31 6.62 -22.13
CA ARG A 182 0.86 6.54 -22.35
C ARG A 182 0.05 6.84 -21.09
N HIS A 183 0.58 6.47 -19.92
CA HIS A 183 -0.13 6.59 -18.65
C HIS A 183 0.50 7.64 -17.72
N TYR A 184 1.33 8.56 -18.24
CA TYR A 184 2.04 9.55 -17.42
C TYR A 184 1.12 10.32 -16.46
N GLY A 185 -0.08 10.69 -16.89
CA GLY A 185 -1.06 11.39 -16.03
C GLY A 185 -1.50 10.61 -14.79
N LYS A 186 -1.45 9.26 -14.85
CA LYS A 186 -1.72 8.37 -13.70
C LYS A 186 -0.46 8.06 -12.88
N ILE A 187 0.72 8.35 -13.42
CA ILE A 187 2.02 8.02 -12.83
C ILE A 187 2.61 9.23 -12.08
N ILE A 188 2.43 10.43 -12.63
CA ILE A 188 2.90 11.66 -11.98
C ILE A 188 2.20 11.83 -10.64
N ASN A 189 3.02 11.96 -9.61
CA ASN A 189 2.58 12.13 -8.23
C ASN A 189 3.19 13.40 -7.64
N LYS A 190 2.71 13.78 -6.45
CA LYS A 190 3.13 15.02 -5.78
C LYS A 190 4.65 15.10 -5.57
N GLN A 191 5.32 13.97 -5.30
CA GLN A 191 6.77 13.94 -5.11
C GLN A 191 7.50 14.19 -6.43
N LEU A 192 7.05 13.58 -7.53
CA LEU A 192 7.61 13.78 -8.87
C LEU A 192 7.40 15.23 -9.34
N THR A 193 6.22 15.79 -9.12
CA THR A 193 5.93 17.21 -9.39
C THR A 193 6.80 18.14 -8.56
N LYS A 194 7.00 17.85 -7.27
CA LYS A 194 7.93 18.61 -6.43
C LYS A 194 9.34 18.60 -7.00
N ARG A 195 9.85 17.42 -7.39
CA ARG A 195 11.19 17.31 -7.98
C ARG A 195 11.32 18.12 -9.28
N LEU A 196 10.28 18.14 -10.12
CA LEU A 196 10.26 18.99 -11.31
C LEU A 196 10.36 20.48 -10.95
N ALA A 197 9.57 20.93 -9.97
CA ALA A 197 9.59 22.33 -9.51
C ALA A 197 10.94 22.70 -8.88
N ASP A 198 11.47 21.86 -7.98
CA ASP A 198 12.75 22.09 -7.29
C ASP A 198 13.91 22.16 -8.30
N ASN A 199 13.94 21.27 -9.29
CA ASN A 199 14.97 21.30 -10.35
C ASN A 199 14.88 22.56 -11.22
N LEU A 200 13.67 23.10 -11.40
CA LEU A 200 13.49 24.36 -12.14
C LEU A 200 13.94 25.54 -11.27
N GLU A 201 13.59 25.57 -9.99
CA GLU A 201 14.00 26.61 -9.04
C GLU A 201 15.53 26.67 -8.87
N GLU A 202 16.20 25.51 -8.82
CA GLU A 202 17.66 25.43 -8.73
C GLU A 202 18.35 26.13 -9.92
N LYS A 203 17.79 25.99 -11.12
CA LYS A 203 18.37 26.56 -12.36
C LYS A 203 17.85 27.95 -12.69
N TYR A 204 16.58 28.23 -12.38
CA TYR A 204 15.84 29.43 -12.75
C TYR A 204 14.90 29.86 -11.59
N PRO A 205 15.46 30.33 -10.47
CA PRO A 205 14.68 30.58 -9.25
C PRO A 205 13.56 31.61 -9.46
N GLU A 206 13.83 32.66 -10.24
CA GLU A 206 12.88 33.74 -10.49
C GLU A 206 11.68 33.33 -11.36
N VAL A 207 11.74 32.17 -12.03
CA VAL A 207 10.61 31.62 -12.79
C VAL A 207 9.59 30.94 -11.86
N ILE A 208 10.06 30.30 -10.78
CA ILE A 208 9.20 29.53 -9.87
C ILE A 208 8.75 30.37 -8.66
N LYS A 209 9.63 31.21 -8.12
CA LYS A 209 9.37 32.00 -6.91
C LYS A 209 8.15 32.90 -7.08
N GLY A 210 7.25 32.87 -6.11
CA GLY A 210 6.03 33.66 -6.16
C GLY A 210 4.95 33.07 -7.08
N VAL A 211 5.25 31.98 -7.80
CA VAL A 211 4.27 31.22 -8.60
C VAL A 211 3.82 29.99 -7.82
N ILE A 212 4.76 29.15 -7.41
CA ILE A 212 4.50 27.88 -6.72
C ILE A 212 5.26 27.89 -5.39
N PRO A 213 4.58 27.81 -4.23
CA PRO A 213 3.16 27.57 -4.02
C PRO A 213 2.27 28.83 -3.93
N GLU A 214 2.80 30.04 -4.11
CA GLU A 214 2.12 31.29 -3.71
C GLU A 214 0.88 31.63 -4.55
N LYS A 215 0.98 31.55 -5.88
CA LYS A 215 -0.16 31.77 -6.79
C LYS A 215 -0.95 30.49 -7.04
N ILE A 216 -0.26 29.37 -7.18
CA ILE A 216 -0.86 28.05 -7.36
C ILE A 216 -0.19 27.02 -6.44
N SER A 217 -0.98 26.15 -5.83
CA SER A 217 -0.44 25.03 -5.07
C SER A 217 0.25 24.00 -5.97
N LEU A 218 1.15 23.21 -5.39
CA LEU A 218 1.83 22.12 -6.10
C LEU A 218 0.85 21.11 -6.74
N ILE A 219 -0.32 20.88 -6.12
CA ILE A 219 -1.35 19.98 -6.65
C ILE A 219 -2.05 20.61 -7.87
N GLN A 220 -2.35 21.91 -7.82
CA GLN A 220 -2.91 22.61 -8.98
C GLN A 220 -1.92 22.59 -10.14
N PHE A 221 -0.63 22.80 -9.86
CA PHE A 221 0.42 22.69 -10.86
C PHE A 221 0.50 21.27 -11.46
N GLN A 222 0.49 20.22 -10.62
CA GLN A 222 0.43 18.84 -11.09
C GLN A 222 -0.75 18.62 -12.05
N ASN A 223 -1.95 19.05 -11.67
CA ASN A 223 -3.15 18.88 -12.48
C ASN A 223 -3.07 19.61 -13.84
N ILE A 224 -2.44 20.78 -13.87
CA ILE A 224 -2.23 21.54 -15.11
C ILE A 224 -1.24 20.80 -16.01
N LEU A 225 -0.12 20.31 -15.46
CA LEU A 225 0.84 19.52 -16.24
C LEU A 225 0.21 18.25 -16.83
N ILE A 226 -0.64 17.56 -16.05
CA ILE A 226 -1.40 16.40 -16.54
C ILE A 226 -2.27 16.80 -17.75
N GLN A 227 -3.03 17.88 -17.62
CA GLN A 227 -3.92 18.33 -18.70
C GLN A 227 -3.17 18.78 -19.96
N ILE A 228 -2.05 19.49 -19.79
CA ILE A 228 -1.19 19.88 -20.92
C ILE A 228 -0.68 18.62 -21.61
N TYR A 229 -0.15 17.66 -20.83
CA TYR A 229 0.37 16.41 -21.36
C TYR A 229 -0.69 15.58 -22.09
N GLU A 230 -1.89 15.43 -21.51
CA GLU A 230 -3.00 14.68 -22.13
C GLU A 230 -3.44 15.28 -23.48
N LYS A 231 -3.23 16.58 -23.70
CA LYS A 231 -3.59 17.27 -24.94
C LYS A 231 -2.46 17.33 -25.97
N LYS A 232 -1.22 17.49 -25.52
CA LYS A 232 -0.05 17.70 -26.41
C LYS A 232 0.87 16.51 -26.54
N GLY A 233 0.80 15.56 -25.62
CA GLY A 233 1.78 14.48 -25.49
C GLY A 233 3.16 14.93 -24.99
N THR A 234 3.31 16.17 -24.54
CA THR A 234 4.59 16.71 -24.05
C THR A 234 4.35 17.87 -23.07
N ILE A 235 5.23 18.01 -22.09
CA ILE A 235 5.36 19.18 -21.20
C ILE A 235 6.75 19.82 -21.35
N HIS A 236 7.42 19.53 -22.47
CA HIS A 236 8.67 20.19 -22.84
C HIS A 236 8.47 21.71 -22.88
N ASN A 237 9.54 22.47 -22.62
CA ASN A 237 9.50 23.93 -22.41
C ASN A 237 8.81 24.37 -21.09
N PHE A 238 9.21 23.72 -20.00
CA PHE A 238 8.67 23.95 -18.65
C PHE A 238 8.74 25.41 -18.18
N ILE A 239 9.79 26.15 -18.56
CA ILE A 239 9.94 27.58 -18.24
C ILE A 239 8.75 28.37 -18.79
N LYS A 240 8.44 28.22 -20.08
CA LYS A 240 7.34 28.96 -20.72
C LYS A 240 5.99 28.60 -20.10
N ILE A 241 5.78 27.35 -19.71
CA ILE A 241 4.55 26.93 -19.00
C ILE A 241 4.43 27.71 -17.68
N VAL A 242 5.50 27.80 -16.89
CA VAL A 242 5.48 28.48 -15.59
C VAL A 242 5.34 30.01 -15.74
N GLU A 243 5.97 30.62 -16.73
CA GLU A 243 5.77 32.05 -17.04
C GLU A 243 4.30 32.37 -17.39
N LEU A 244 3.67 31.51 -18.21
CA LEU A 244 2.25 31.66 -18.55
C LEU A 244 1.35 31.42 -17.33
N LEU A 245 1.74 30.54 -16.42
CA LEU A 245 1.06 30.37 -15.14
C LEU A 245 1.16 31.63 -14.29
N ASP A 246 2.34 32.24 -14.21
CA ASP A 246 2.56 33.44 -13.40
C ASP A 246 1.71 34.63 -13.88
N GLU A 247 1.60 34.80 -15.20
CA GLU A 247 0.78 35.82 -15.86
C GLU A 247 -0.72 35.59 -15.63
N LYS A 248 -1.19 34.34 -15.78
CA LYS A 248 -2.63 34.02 -15.82
C LYS A 248 -3.23 33.58 -14.48
N ALA A 249 -2.43 33.14 -13.51
CA ALA A 249 -2.92 32.63 -12.22
C ALA A 249 -3.58 33.73 -11.36
N GLY A 250 -3.23 34.99 -11.57
CA GLY A 250 -3.80 36.12 -10.81
C GLY A 250 -5.33 36.28 -10.96
N SER A 251 -5.94 35.69 -11.99
CA SER A 251 -7.37 35.86 -12.31
C SER A 251 -8.20 34.57 -12.25
N ILE A 252 -7.59 33.37 -12.19
CA ILE A 252 -8.30 32.10 -12.42
C ILE A 252 -8.05 31.09 -11.29
N ARG A 253 -9.12 30.66 -10.60
CA ARG A 253 -9.07 29.61 -9.56
C ARG A 253 -9.19 28.18 -10.12
N ASP A 254 -9.73 28.02 -11.33
CA ASP A 254 -9.96 26.71 -11.94
C ASP A 254 -8.77 26.25 -12.80
N THR A 255 -8.13 25.17 -12.36
CA THR A 255 -7.01 24.52 -13.06
C THR A 255 -7.32 24.13 -14.51
N LYS A 256 -8.58 23.79 -14.83
CA LYS A 256 -8.97 23.40 -16.19
C LYS A 256 -8.96 24.57 -17.15
N VAL A 257 -9.51 25.70 -16.72
CA VAL A 257 -9.54 26.93 -17.52
C VAL A 257 -8.10 27.41 -17.72
N LEU A 258 -7.31 27.44 -16.64
CA LEU A 258 -5.92 27.88 -16.70
C LEU A 258 -5.07 27.01 -17.64
N ALA A 259 -5.22 25.68 -17.57
CA ALA A 259 -4.53 24.77 -18.49
C ALA A 259 -4.96 24.98 -19.94
N GLN A 260 -6.25 25.22 -20.21
CA GLN A 260 -6.74 25.52 -21.56
C GLN A 260 -6.18 26.83 -22.11
N ASP A 261 -6.06 27.86 -21.28
CA ASP A 261 -5.51 29.14 -21.70
C ASP A 261 -4.00 29.06 -21.97
N ILE A 262 -3.27 28.27 -21.19
CA ILE A 262 -1.86 27.97 -21.47
C ILE A 262 -1.73 27.21 -22.79
N LEU A 263 -2.55 26.19 -23.00
CA LEU A 263 -2.54 25.36 -24.22
C LEU A 263 -2.77 26.16 -25.52
N LYS A 264 -3.44 27.31 -25.46
CA LYS A 264 -3.62 28.19 -26.64
C LYS A 264 -2.33 28.91 -27.04
N GLU A 265 -1.36 29.02 -26.14
CA GLU A 265 -0.14 29.81 -26.33
C GLU A 265 1.12 28.99 -26.52
N ILE A 266 1.05 27.67 -26.33
CA ILE A 266 2.16 26.75 -26.54
C ILE A 266 1.87 25.76 -27.64
#